data_AF-A0A3E0EV56-F1
#
_entry.id   AF-A0A3E0EV56-F1
#
_cell.length_a   1.000
_cell.length_b   1.000
_cell.length_c   1.000
_cell.angle_alpha   90.00
_cell.angle_beta   90.00
_cell.angle_gamma   90.00
#
_symmetry.space_group_name_H-M   'P 1'
#
loop_
_entity.id
_entity.type
_entity.pdbx_description
1 polymer ?
#
loop_
_entity_poly.entity_id
_entity_poly.type
_entity_poly.pdbx_seq_one_letter_code
_entity_poly.pdbx_strand_id
1 'polypeptide(L)'
;MEIDEIERLEKFKELTANYLSALKPVKDKSGIHTAKIRVYDYYELASIIRNLLKLCIVALDQEGAEVPSTVKNQSIDVGLILGIALQLFPIDEFELLNEISILFPPDSRK
;
A
#
# COMPACT_ATOMS: atom_id res chain seq x y z
N MET A 1 14.18 -38.20 21.52
CA MET A 1 14.93 -38.10 20.25
C MET A 1 15.18 -36.61 20.07
N GLU A 2 16.41 -36.16 20.27
CA GLU A 2 16.77 -34.77 19.97
C GLU A 2 16.54 -34.56 18.48
N ILE A 3 15.73 -33.55 18.16
CA ILE A 3 15.49 -33.16 16.77
C ILE A 3 16.82 -32.60 16.28
N ASP A 4 17.36 -33.22 15.23
CA ASP A 4 18.63 -32.81 14.63
C ASP A 4 18.57 -31.32 14.26
N GLU A 5 19.63 -30.57 14.55
CA GLU A 5 19.65 -29.11 14.33
C GLU A 5 19.37 -28.76 12.86
N ILE A 6 19.75 -29.67 11.95
CA ILE A 6 19.49 -29.59 10.51
C ILE A 6 17.99 -29.72 10.22
N GLU A 7 17.30 -30.69 10.82
CA GLU A 7 15.85 -30.89 10.65
C GLU A 7 15.06 -29.67 11.16
N ARG A 8 15.51 -29.06 12.27
CA ARG A 8 14.92 -27.80 12.78
C ARG A 8 15.13 -26.64 11.81
N LEU A 9 16.32 -26.53 11.21
CA LEU A 9 16.64 -25.47 10.25
C LEU A 9 15.85 -25.61 8.95
N GLU A 10 15.68 -26.83 8.45
CA GLU A 10 14.86 -27.12 7.27
C GLU A 10 13.39 -26.78 7.51
N LYS A 11 12.84 -27.22 8.64
CA LYS A 11 11.47 -26.88 9.04
C LYS A 11 11.28 -25.37 9.22
N PHE A 12 12.28 -24.68 9.77
CA PHE A 12 12.25 -23.22 9.89
C PHE A 12 12.24 -22.53 8.51
N LYS A 13 13.09 -22.98 7.57
CA LYS A 13 13.07 -22.47 6.18
C LYS A 13 11.71 -22.67 5.52
N GLU A 14 11.12 -23.86 5.68
CA GLU A 14 9.79 -24.18 5.16
C GLU A 14 8.73 -23.24 5.74
N LEU A 15 8.73 -23.05 7.07
CA LEU A 15 7.82 -22.12 7.73
C LEU A 15 8.01 -20.69 7.21
N THR A 16 9.24 -20.21 7.06
CA THR A 16 9.47 -18.85 6.53
C THR A 16 8.99 -18.71 5.09
N ALA A 17 9.18 -19.72 4.23
CA ALA A 17 8.69 -19.69 2.85
C ALA A 17 7.15 -19.68 2.77
N ASN A 18 6.50 -20.45 3.65
CA ASN A 18 5.04 -20.59 3.67
C ASN A 18 4.33 -19.37 4.26
N TYR A 19 4.92 -18.73 5.29
CA TYR A 19 4.24 -17.68 6.06
C TYR A 19 4.78 -16.25 5.82
N LEU A 20 6.02 -16.07 5.32
CA LEU A 20 6.65 -14.76 5.12
C LEU A 20 6.75 -14.36 3.64
N SER A 21 5.67 -14.56 2.88
CA SER A 21 5.64 -14.29 1.44
C SER A 21 5.13 -12.89 1.06
N ALA A 22 4.51 -12.18 2.00
CA ALA A 22 3.87 -10.89 1.76
C ALA A 22 4.87 -9.75 1.47
N LEU A 23 6.00 -9.76 2.15
CA LEU A 23 7.06 -8.75 2.01
C LEU A 23 8.21 -9.33 1.18
N LYS A 24 8.52 -8.67 0.06
CA LYS A 24 9.64 -9.05 -0.80
C LYS A 24 10.78 -8.04 -0.64
N PRO A 25 12.01 -8.48 -0.35
CA PRO A 25 13.13 -7.55 -0.21
C PRO A 25 13.40 -6.84 -1.53
N VAL A 26 13.67 -5.54 -1.45
CA VAL A 26 14.11 -4.75 -2.61
C VAL A 26 15.59 -5.00 -2.83
N LYS A 27 15.96 -5.49 -4.01
CA LYS A 27 17.38 -5.62 -4.39
C LYS A 27 18.03 -4.24 -4.28
N ASP A 28 19.21 -4.19 -3.67
CA ASP A 28 20.03 -2.98 -3.53
C ASP A 28 19.61 -1.94 -2.47
N LYS A 29 18.56 -2.20 -1.67
CA LYS A 29 18.18 -1.34 -0.52
C LYS A 29 17.98 -2.14 0.76
N SER A 30 18.99 -2.12 1.64
CA SER A 30 18.93 -2.76 2.96
C SER A 30 17.72 -2.25 3.76
N GLY A 31 16.91 -3.17 4.30
CA GLY A 31 15.77 -2.87 5.16
C GLY A 31 14.46 -2.50 4.45
N ILE A 32 14.46 -2.31 3.12
CA ILE A 32 13.25 -1.96 2.37
C ILE A 32 12.61 -3.21 1.77
N HIS A 33 11.30 -3.31 1.95
CA HIS A 33 10.50 -4.41 1.41
C HIS A 33 9.34 -3.85 0.59
N THR A 34 8.98 -4.57 -0.47
CA THR A 34 7.78 -4.32 -1.27
C THR A 34 6.66 -5.26 -0.81
N ALA A 35 5.49 -4.69 -0.54
CA ALA A 35 4.23 -5.41 -0.49
C ALA A 35 3.47 -5.15 -1.80
N LYS A 36 2.90 -6.19 -2.41
CA LYS A 36 2.07 -6.03 -3.63
C LYS A 36 0.61 -5.93 -3.24
N ILE A 37 -0.05 -4.88 -3.73
CA ILE A 37 -1.51 -4.73 -3.63
C ILE A 37 -2.09 -5.09 -5.00
N ARG A 38 -3.09 -5.97 -5.01
CA ARG A 38 -3.79 -6.36 -6.23
C ARG A 38 -5.04 -5.51 -6.35
N VAL A 39 -5.18 -4.81 -7.47
CA VAL A 39 -6.36 -4.00 -7.85
C VAL A 39 -6.85 -4.45 -9.22
N TYR A 40 -8.14 -4.32 -9.46
CA TYR A 40 -8.83 -4.73 -10.67
C TYR A 40 -8.56 -3.75 -11.82
N ASP A 41 -8.68 -2.44 -11.55
CA ASP A 41 -8.45 -1.37 -12.50
C ASP A 41 -8.03 -0.05 -11.82
N TYR A 42 -7.80 0.99 -12.62
CA TYR A 42 -7.43 2.32 -12.13
C TYR A 42 -8.56 3.00 -11.36
N TYR A 43 -9.82 2.64 -11.61
CA TYR A 43 -10.95 3.20 -10.87
C TYR A 43 -10.97 2.66 -9.44
N GLU A 44 -10.72 1.36 -9.25
CA GLU A 44 -10.54 0.76 -7.94
C GLU A 44 -9.32 1.37 -7.23
N LEU A 45 -8.18 1.52 -7.91
CA LEU A 45 -7.00 2.17 -7.33
C LEU A 45 -7.29 3.60 -6.86
N ALA A 46 -7.93 4.41 -7.71
CA ALA A 46 -8.33 5.77 -7.36
C ALA A 46 -9.34 5.80 -6.20
N SER A 47 -10.27 4.83 -6.16
CA SER A 47 -11.21 4.67 -5.05
C SER A 47 -10.49 4.35 -3.74
N ILE A 48 -9.48 3.47 -3.76
CA ILE A 48 -8.65 3.17 -2.59
C ILE A 48 -7.96 4.44 -2.10
N ILE A 49 -7.23 5.14 -2.98
CA ILE A 49 -6.52 6.38 -2.62
C ILE A 49 -7.48 7.40 -2.03
N ARG A 50 -8.64 7.61 -2.67
CA ARG A 50 -9.66 8.55 -2.20
C ARG A 50 -10.20 8.18 -0.82
N ASN A 51 -10.43 6.90 -0.54
CA ASN A 51 -10.93 6.47 0.77
C ASN A 51 -9.84 6.57 1.85
N LEU A 52 -8.57 6.31 1.52
CA LEU A 52 -7.46 6.56 2.44
C LEU A 52 -7.39 8.05 2.82
N LEU A 53 -7.53 8.96 1.86
CA LEU A 53 -7.54 10.41 2.15
C LEU A 53 -8.73 10.81 3.02
N LYS A 54 -9.94 10.28 2.76
CA LYS A 54 -11.11 10.52 3.60
C LYS A 54 -10.90 10.02 5.03
N LEU A 55 -10.31 8.83 5.19
CA LEU A 55 -9.99 8.28 6.50
C LEU A 55 -9.04 9.21 7.25
N CYS A 56 -8.00 9.74 6.58
CA CYS A 56 -7.10 10.72 7.19
C CYS A 56 -7.83 12.00 7.63
N ILE A 57 -8.77 12.51 6.84
CA ILE A 57 -9.56 13.69 7.20
C ILE A 57 -10.38 13.41 8.47
N VAL A 58 -11.08 12.27 8.51
CA VAL A 58 -11.89 11.88 9.68
C VAL A 58 -11.01 11.61 10.91
N ALA A 59 -9.84 10.99 10.73
CA ALA A 59 -8.90 10.71 11.80
C ALA A 59 -8.23 11.96 12.39
N LEU A 60 -8.15 13.04 11.62
CA LEU A 60 -7.68 14.34 12.10
C LEU A 60 -8.75 15.10 12.88
N ASP A 61 -10.02 14.81 12.62
CA ASP A 61 -11.14 15.34 13.38
C ASP A 61 -11.27 14.57 14.71
N GLN A 62 -10.87 15.22 15.82
CA GLN A 62 -10.75 14.58 17.14
C GLN A 62 -12.09 14.06 17.70
N GLU A 63 -13.22 14.51 17.14
CA GLU A 63 -14.57 14.06 17.47
C GLU A 63 -15.13 13.05 16.44
N GLY A 64 -14.46 12.86 15.31
CA GLY A 64 -14.99 12.11 14.15
C GLY A 64 -14.53 10.66 14.04
N ALA A 65 -13.38 10.30 14.60
CA ALA A 65 -12.81 8.96 14.50
C ALA A 65 -12.87 8.19 15.83
N GLU A 66 -14.00 7.53 16.10
CA GLU A 66 -14.08 6.55 17.18
C GLU A 66 -13.58 5.18 16.70
N VAL A 67 -12.40 4.78 17.14
CA VAL A 67 -11.93 3.40 16.95
C VAL A 67 -12.60 2.53 18.03
N PRO A 68 -13.27 1.42 17.66
CA PRO A 68 -13.96 0.57 18.62
C PRO A 68 -13.04 0.16 19.78
N SER A 69 -13.59 0.11 20.99
CA SER A 69 -12.84 -0.23 22.21
C SER A 69 -12.24 -1.65 22.22
N THR A 70 -12.65 -2.50 21.28
CA THR A 70 -12.08 -3.83 21.03
C THR A 70 -10.73 -3.78 20.31
N VAL A 71 -10.37 -2.66 19.70
CA VAL A 71 -9.11 -2.46 18.99
C VAL A 71 -8.11 -1.76 19.92
N LYS A 72 -6.96 -2.38 20.13
CA LYS A 72 -5.86 -1.79 20.91
C LYS A 72 -5.27 -0.60 20.13
N ASN A 73 -4.85 0.43 20.86
CA ASN A 73 -4.34 1.69 20.31
C ASN A 73 -5.37 2.37 19.38
N GLN A 74 -6.31 3.08 20.01
CA GLN A 74 -7.41 3.78 19.33
C GLN A 74 -6.95 4.97 18.47
N SER A 75 -5.69 5.40 18.61
CA SER A 75 -5.11 6.46 17.78
C SER A 75 -4.78 5.93 16.39
N ILE A 76 -5.30 6.60 15.35
CA ILE A 76 -4.91 6.34 13.97
C ILE A 76 -3.65 7.14 13.65
N ASP A 77 -2.58 6.46 13.22
CA ASP A 77 -1.39 7.14 12.70
C ASP A 77 -1.65 7.62 11.27
N VAL A 78 -2.12 8.87 11.17
CA VAL A 78 -2.43 9.52 9.89
C VAL A 78 -1.21 9.63 8.99
N GLY A 79 0.00 9.76 9.57
CA GLY A 79 1.25 9.87 8.81
C GLY A 79 1.56 8.60 8.03
N LEU A 80 1.39 7.43 8.67
CA LEU A 80 1.55 6.13 8.01
C LEU A 80 0.54 5.93 6.88
N ILE A 81 -0.73 6.28 7.10
CA ILE A 81 -1.78 6.12 6.09
C ILE A 81 -1.54 7.03 4.89
N LEU A 82 -1.16 8.29 5.12
CA LEU A 82 -0.79 9.22 4.05
C LEU A 82 0.44 8.72 3.27
N GLY A 83 1.42 8.13 3.95
CA GLY A 83 2.59 7.52 3.31
C GLY A 83 2.24 6.39 2.34
N ILE A 84 1.20 5.60 2.64
CA ILE A 84 0.68 4.58 1.73
C ILE A 84 -0.09 5.21 0.57
N ALA A 85 -0.97 6.19 0.85
CA ALA A 85 -1.72 6.90 -0.19
C ALA A 85 -0.79 7.55 -1.22
N LEU A 86 0.33 8.12 -0.76
CA LEU A 86 1.36 8.71 -1.62
C LEU A 86 2.05 7.67 -2.51
N GLN A 87 2.39 6.50 -1.98
CA GLN A 87 3.01 5.41 -2.76
C GLN A 87 2.09 4.82 -3.83
N LEU A 88 0.77 4.92 -3.64
CA LEU A 88 -0.24 4.42 -4.58
C LEU A 88 -0.55 5.42 -5.70
N PHE A 89 -0.11 6.68 -5.59
CA PHE A 89 -0.46 7.74 -6.53
C PHE A 89 0.22 7.50 -7.90
N PRO A 90 -0.54 7.33 -9.00
CA PRO A 90 0.01 6.98 -10.31
C PRO A 90 0.50 8.24 -11.06
N ILE A 91 1.58 8.85 -10.56
CA ILE A 91 2.10 10.13 -11.06
C ILE A 91 2.56 10.01 -12.52
N ASP A 92 3.30 8.95 -12.84
CA ASP A 92 3.85 8.72 -14.19
C ASP A 92 2.73 8.54 -15.23
N GLU A 93 1.64 7.86 -14.86
CA GLU A 93 0.47 7.71 -15.71
C GLU A 93 -0.27 9.04 -15.91
N PHE A 94 -0.34 9.90 -14.89
CA PHE A 94 -0.90 11.24 -15.04
C PHE A 94 -0.05 12.13 -15.95
N GLU A 95 1.28 12.02 -15.88
CA GLU A 95 2.18 12.70 -16.81
C GLU A 95 1.93 12.23 -18.25
N LEU A 96 1.81 10.92 -18.48
CA LEU A 96 1.46 10.37 -19.78
C LEU A 96 0.12 10.92 -20.32
N LEU A 97 -0.92 10.96 -19.47
CA LEU A 97 -2.21 11.53 -19.86
C LEU A 97 -2.10 13.02 -20.23
N ASN A 98 -1.28 13.77 -19.51
CA ASN A 98 -1.03 15.18 -19.82
C ASN A 98 -0.34 15.33 -21.19
N GLU A 99 0.71 14.55 -21.47
CA GLU A 99 1.41 14.57 -22.75
C GLU A 99 0.48 14.20 -23.92
N ILE A 100 -0.39 13.21 -23.74
CA ILE A 100 -1.42 12.86 -24.74
C ILE A 100 -2.35 14.04 -25.00
N SER A 101 -2.78 14.77 -23.97
CA SER A 101 -3.67 15.93 -24.14
C SER A 101 -3.02 17.09 -24.91
N ILE A 102 -1.70 17.24 -24.81
CA ILE A 102 -0.91 18.25 -25.53
C ILE A 102 -0.73 17.84 -26.99
N LEU A 103 -0.44 16.55 -27.25
CA LEU A 103 -0.23 16.02 -28.60
C LEU A 103 -1.52 15.89 -29.40
N PHE A 104 -2.62 15.58 -28.72
CA PHE A 104 -3.95 15.42 -29.30
C PHE A 104 -4.92 16.38 -28.63
N PRO A 105 -4.76 17.70 -28.86
CA PRO A 105 -5.70 18.66 -28.32
C PRO A 105 -7.09 18.34 -28.86
N PRO A 106 -8.15 18.50 -28.06
CA PRO A 106 -9.50 18.33 -28.56
C PRO A 106 -9.68 19.24 -29.77
N ASP A 107 -10.12 18.65 -30.89
CA ASP A 107 -10.41 19.38 -32.12
C ASP A 107 -11.36 20.52 -31.75
N SER A 108 -10.86 21.75 -31.77
CA SER A 108 -11.68 22.95 -31.63
C SER A 108 -12.46 23.14 -32.94
N ARG A 109 -13.35 22.20 -33.25
CA ARG A 109 -14.34 22.30 -34.33
C ARG A 109 -15.67 22.75 -33.73
N LYS A 110 -15.87 24.06 -33.84
CA LYS A 110 -17.13 24.82 -33.96
C LYS A 110 -18.29 24.48 -33.03
#